data_AF-A0A1Y6B5Z7-F1
#
_entry.id   AF-A0A1Y6B5Z7-F1
#
_cell.length_a   1.000
_cell.length_b   1.000
_cell.length_c   1.000
_cell.angle_alpha   90.00
_cell.angle_beta   90.00
_cell.angle_gamma   90.00
#
_symmetry.space_group_name_H-M   'P 1'
#
loop_
_entity.id
_entity.type
_entity.pdbx_description
1 polymer ?
#
loop_
_entity_poly.entity_id
_entity_poly.type
_entity_poly.pdbx_seq_one_letter_code
_entity_poly.pdbx_strand_id
1 'polypeptide(L)'
;MKRLLWLLTALPLLVVLVVFSVNNRGAIAVNLWPLRYEAALPLFLVVLGSLVIGFLLGLLLEWLFEGRTRAALRAERRRLAASERELKKLRQAEAKRAAERKAPARPALEAPMSTALPAPSER
;
A
#
# COMPACT_ATOMS: atom_id res chain seq x y z
N MET A 1 -25.17 1.78 -9.21
CA MET A 1 -24.85 3.23 -9.33
C MET A 1 -23.65 3.51 -10.22
N LYS A 2 -22.43 3.03 -9.93
CA LYS A 2 -21.21 3.35 -10.71
C LYS A 2 -21.24 2.94 -12.20
N ARG A 3 -21.84 1.78 -12.53
CA ARG A 3 -21.97 1.31 -13.93
C ARG A 3 -22.89 2.20 -14.77
N LEU A 4 -23.96 2.72 -14.17
CA LEU A 4 -24.91 3.60 -14.85
C LEU A 4 -24.28 4.96 -15.16
N LEU A 5 -23.56 5.53 -14.20
CA LEU A 5 -22.79 6.77 -14.37
C LEU A 5 -21.69 6.62 -15.43
N TRP A 6 -21.02 5.47 -15.47
CA TRP A 6 -20.01 5.16 -16.49
C TRP A 6 -20.63 4.98 -17.88
N LEU A 7 -21.78 4.32 -18.00
CA LEU A 7 -22.51 4.23 -19.26
C LEU A 7 -22.98 5.61 -19.74
N LEU A 8 -23.43 6.47 -18.82
CA LEU A 8 -23.92 7.81 -19.12
C LEU A 8 -22.81 8.73 -19.67
N THR A 9 -21.54 8.49 -19.32
CA THR A 9 -20.40 9.23 -19.87
C THR A 9 -19.77 8.55 -21.08
N ALA A 10 -19.66 7.21 -21.07
CA ALA A 10 -19.05 6.45 -22.16
C ALA A 10 -19.91 6.45 -23.44
N LEU A 11 -21.24 6.41 -23.30
CA LEU A 11 -22.16 6.37 -24.44
C LEU A 11 -22.08 7.64 -25.31
N PRO A 12 -22.23 8.88 -24.78
CA PRO A 12 -22.10 10.07 -25.62
C PRO A 12 -20.69 10.22 -26.20
N LEU A 13 -19.64 9.85 -25.45
CA LEU A 13 -18.27 9.86 -25.96
C LEU A 13 -18.13 8.92 -27.18
N LEU A 14 -18.70 7.72 -27.10
CA LEU A 14 -18.72 6.75 -28.20
C LEU A 14 -19.46 7.32 -29.42
N VAL A 15 -20.61 7.96 -29.22
CA VAL A 15 -21.37 8.59 -30.32
C VAL A 15 -20.53 9.66 -31.00
N VAL A 16 -19.85 10.54 -30.25
CA VAL A 16 -18.96 11.57 -30.80
C VAL A 16 -17.82 10.94 -31.61
N LEU A 17 -17.17 9.90 -31.10
CA LEU A 17 -16.11 9.18 -31.80
C LEU A 17 -16.59 8.56 -33.12
N VAL A 18 -17.79 7.97 -33.13
CA VAL A 18 -18.39 7.38 -34.33
C VAL A 18 -18.72 8.46 -35.36
N VAL A 19 -19.40 9.53 -34.95
CA VAL A 19 -19.75 10.65 -35.85
C VAL A 19 -18.49 11.28 -36.43
N PHE A 20 -17.49 11.54 -35.59
CA PHE A 20 -16.18 12.03 -36.02
C PHE A 20 -15.55 11.08 -37.05
N SER A 21 -15.56 9.77 -36.80
CA SER A 21 -14.97 8.78 -37.70
C SER A 21 -15.67 8.70 -39.05
N VAL A 22 -17.00 8.77 -39.05
CA VAL A 22 -17.81 8.72 -40.28
C VAL A 22 -17.61 9.97 -41.12
N ASN A 23 -17.52 11.14 -40.50
CA ASN A 23 -17.36 12.41 -41.20
C ASN A 23 -15.91 12.67 -41.65
N ASN A 24 -14.92 12.13 -40.93
CA ASN A 24 -13.49 12.32 -41.19
C ASN A 24 -12.86 11.11 -41.88
N ARG A 25 -13.51 10.58 -42.91
CA ARG A 25 -12.99 9.51 -43.78
C ARG A 25 -11.98 9.98 -44.82
N GLY A 26 -11.77 11.30 -44.93
CA GLY A 26 -10.81 11.89 -45.85
C GLY A 26 -9.40 11.37 -45.61
N ALA A 27 -8.74 10.92 -46.69
CA ALA A 27 -7.36 10.46 -46.63
C ALA A 27 -6.40 11.64 -46.51
N ILE A 28 -5.50 11.59 -45.54
CA ILE A 28 -4.45 12.57 -45.33
C ILE A 28 -3.11 11.86 -45.45
N ALA A 29 -2.15 12.50 -46.12
CA ALA A 29 -0.78 12.02 -46.19
C ALA A 29 -0.13 12.18 -44.81
N VAL A 30 0.23 11.05 -44.19
CA VAL A 30 0.96 11.02 -42.93
C VAL A 30 2.40 10.65 -43.23
N ASN A 31 3.31 11.58 -42.98
CA ASN A 31 4.74 11.35 -43.08
C ASN A 31 5.32 11.10 -41.69
N LEU A 32 5.80 9.88 -41.47
CA LEU A 32 6.41 9.43 -40.22
C LEU A 32 7.92 9.68 -40.28
N TRP A 33 8.34 10.90 -39.98
CA TRP A 33 9.74 11.23 -39.76
C TRP A 33 10.19 10.69 -38.38
N PRO A 34 11.37 10.07 -38.19
CA PRO A 34 12.52 9.83 -39.09
C PRO A 34 12.46 8.52 -39.90
N LEU A 35 11.36 7.78 -39.84
CA LEU A 35 11.18 6.46 -40.45
C LEU A 35 11.06 6.50 -41.98
N ARG A 36 11.09 7.69 -42.61
CA ARG A 36 10.96 7.90 -44.08
C ARG A 36 9.76 7.16 -44.69
N TYR A 37 8.69 7.02 -43.92
CA TYR A 37 7.49 6.31 -44.32
C TYR A 37 6.35 7.29 -44.54
N GLU A 38 5.67 7.16 -45.67
CA GLU A 38 4.53 7.99 -46.04
C GLU A 38 3.35 7.09 -46.42
N ALA A 39 2.20 7.33 -45.81
CA ALA A 39 0.97 6.63 -46.15
C ALA A 39 -0.22 7.59 -46.12
N ALA A 40 -1.10 7.45 -47.09
CA ALA A 40 -2.39 8.13 -47.09
C ALA A 40 -3.37 7.33 -46.22
N LEU A 41 -3.72 7.87 -45.06
CA LEU A 41 -4.61 7.25 -44.09
C LEU A 41 -5.79 8.17 -43.79
N PRO A 42 -7.02 7.63 -43.60
CA PRO A 42 -8.13 8.41 -43.07
C PRO A 42 -7.76 9.14 -41.77
N LEU A 43 -8.11 10.42 -41.66
CA LEU A 43 -7.79 11.25 -40.48
C LEU A 43 -8.21 10.60 -39.16
N PHE A 44 -9.40 9.99 -39.13
CA PHE A 44 -9.90 9.36 -37.91
C PHE A 44 -8.98 8.25 -37.38
N LEU A 45 -8.34 7.47 -38.27
CA LEU A 45 -7.42 6.40 -37.85
C LEU A 45 -6.18 6.97 -37.17
N VAL A 46 -5.66 8.09 -37.66
CA VAL A 46 -4.48 8.74 -37.10
C VAL A 46 -4.78 9.27 -35.69
N VAL A 47 -5.93 9.96 -35.55
CA VAL A 47 -6.33 10.57 -34.28
C VAL A 47 -6.71 9.50 -33.25
N LEU A 48 -7.61 8.58 -33.58
CA LEU A 48 -8.05 7.53 -32.65
C LEU A 48 -6.91 6.56 -32.36
N GLY A 49 -6.10 6.21 -33.36
CA GLY A 49 -4.95 5.33 -33.19
C GLY A 49 -3.91 5.91 -32.24
N SER A 50 -3.55 7.19 -32.40
CA SER A 50 -2.61 7.85 -31.49
C SER A 50 -3.15 7.94 -30.06
N LEU A 51 -4.46 8.17 -29.89
CA LEU A 51 -5.11 8.18 -28.57
C LEU A 51 -5.03 6.80 -27.89
N VAL A 52 -5.33 5.73 -28.63
CA VAL A 52 -5.24 4.35 -28.11
C VAL A 52 -3.80 4.00 -27.75
N ILE A 53 -2.84 4.32 -28.61
CA ILE A 53 -1.41 4.08 -28.35
C ILE A 53 -0.97 4.85 -27.10
N GLY A 54 -1.31 6.13 -26.99
CA GLY A 54 -1.00 6.96 -25.83
C GLY A 54 -1.61 6.41 -24.53
N PHE A 55 -2.86 5.95 -24.59
CA PHE A 55 -3.52 5.31 -23.45
C PHE A 55 -2.84 4.01 -23.02
N LEU A 56 -2.50 3.13 -23.97
CA LEU A 56 -1.79 1.89 -23.69
C LEU A 56 -0.40 2.14 -23.10
N LEU A 57 0.33 3.13 -23.62
CA LEU A 57 1.61 3.56 -23.06
C LEU A 57 1.43 4.10 -21.63
N GLY A 58 0.41 4.92 -21.40
CA GLY A 58 0.08 5.41 -20.06
C GLY A 58 -0.20 4.28 -19.07
N LEU A 59 -1.01 3.28 -19.48
CA LEU A 59 -1.27 2.09 -18.67
C LEU A 59 0.00 1.27 -18.41
N LEU A 60 0.85 1.10 -19.42
CA LEU A 60 2.08 0.34 -19.31
C LEU A 60 3.07 1.03 -18.36
N LEU A 61 3.20 2.36 -18.47
CA LEU A 61 4.00 3.16 -17.56
C LEU A 61 3.47 3.07 -16.13
N GLU A 62 2.17 3.28 -15.92
CA GLU A 62 1.54 3.14 -14.60
C GLU A 62 1.85 1.77 -13.98
N TRP A 63 1.72 0.69 -14.76
CA TRP A 63 2.03 -0.66 -14.32
C TRP A 63 3.51 -0.85 -13.94
N LEU A 64 4.43 -0.30 -14.75
CA LEU A 64 5.88 -0.35 -14.49
C LEU A 64 6.28 0.45 -13.25
N PHE A 65 5.64 1.60 -12.98
CA PHE A 65 5.92 2.44 -11.82
C PHE A 65 5.25 1.91 -10.54
N GLU A 66 4.02 1.40 -10.61
CA GLU A 66 3.29 0.89 -9.44
C GLU A 66 3.99 -0.33 -8.81
N GLY A 67 4.71 -1.13 -9.60
CA GLY A 67 5.54 -2.24 -9.10
C GLY A 67 6.62 -1.79 -8.10
N ARG A 68 7.25 -0.63 -8.33
CA ARG A 68 8.24 -0.04 -7.41
C ARG A 68 7.58 0.51 -6.15
N THR A 69 6.41 1.13 -6.29
CA THR A 69 5.63 1.68 -5.17
C THR A 69 5.20 0.58 -4.19
N ARG A 70 4.79 -0.60 -4.70
CA ARG A 70 4.42 -1.76 -3.87
C ARG A 70 5.60 -2.37 -3.11
N ALA A 71 6.83 -2.25 -3.61
CA ALA A 71 8.03 -2.66 -2.88
C ALA A 71 8.36 -1.67 -1.76
N ALA A 72 8.28 -0.36 -2.03
CA ALA A 72 8.49 0.70 -1.05
C ALA A 72 7.46 0.67 0.08
N LEU A 73 6.17 0.47 -0.23
CA LEU A 73 5.10 0.32 0.76
C LEU A 73 5.31 -0.88 1.69
N ARG A 74 5.86 -2.00 1.18
CA ARG A 74 6.18 -3.17 2.00
C ARG A 74 7.40 -2.92 2.89
N ALA A 75 8.42 -2.21 2.40
CA ALA A 75 9.58 -1.83 3.18
C ALA A 75 9.21 -0.86 4.31
N GLU A 76 8.38 0.15 4.03
CA GLU A 76 7.92 1.09 5.05
C GLU A 76 7.03 0.42 6.13
N ARG A 77 6.11 -0.46 5.73
CA ARG A 77 5.32 -1.23 6.71
C ARG A 77 6.19 -2.08 7.64
N ARG A 78 7.30 -2.63 7.14
CA ARG A 78 8.26 -3.38 7.97
C ARG A 78 9.02 -2.48 8.93
N ARG A 79 9.41 -1.27 8.49
CA ARG A 79 10.08 -0.28 9.34
C ARG A 79 9.18 0.21 10.47
N LEU A 80 7.93 0.56 10.15
CA LEU A 80 6.92 0.93 11.16
C LEU A 80 6.71 -0.18 12.19
N ALA A 81 6.55 -1.43 11.75
CA ALA A 81 6.37 -2.56 12.65
C ALA A 81 7.59 -2.83 13.54
N ALA A 82 8.81 -2.56 13.05
CA ALA A 82 10.02 -2.65 13.86
C ALA A 82 10.06 -1.56 14.94
N SER A 83 9.80 -0.31 14.56
CA SER A 83 9.75 0.83 15.49
C SER A 83 8.68 0.65 16.57
N GLU A 84 7.49 0.14 16.23
CA GLU A 84 6.43 -0.16 17.20
C GLU A 84 6.87 -1.23 18.22
N ARG A 85 7.61 -2.25 17.77
CA ARG A 85 8.14 -3.30 18.66
C ARG A 85 9.19 -2.74 19.61
N GLU A 86 10.06 -1.85 19.13
CA GLU A 86 11.06 -1.19 19.98
C GLU A 86 10.41 -0.28 21.02
N LEU A 87 9.42 0.53 20.61
CA LEU A 87 8.61 1.34 21.54
C LEU A 87 7.92 0.48 22.60
N LYS A 88 7.37 -0.69 22.21
CA LYS A 88 6.72 -1.61 23.15
C LYS A 88 7.73 -2.21 24.14
N LYS A 89 8.92 -2.60 23.68
CA LYS A 89 10.00 -3.12 24.53
C LYS A 89 10.50 -2.07 25.53
N LEU A 90 10.71 -0.83 25.07
CA LEU A 90 11.13 0.28 25.92
C LEU A 90 10.09 0.57 27.01
N ARG A 91 8.81 0.69 26.63
CA ARG A 91 7.72 0.88 27.60
C ARG A 91 7.62 -0.25 28.62
N GLN A 92 7.82 -1.49 28.21
CA GLN A 92 7.83 -2.64 29.12
C GLN A 92 9.03 -2.60 30.07
N ALA A 93 10.21 -2.21 29.59
CA ALA A 93 11.40 -2.06 30.41
C ALA A 93 11.24 -0.92 31.44
N GLU A 94 10.66 0.21 31.03
CA GLU A 94 10.33 1.32 31.93
C GLU A 94 9.29 0.90 32.98
N ALA A 95 8.24 0.20 32.59
CA ALA A 95 7.23 -0.32 33.51
C ALA A 95 7.82 -1.29 34.55
N LYS A 96 8.74 -2.17 34.13
CA LYS A 96 9.47 -3.07 35.06
C LYS A 96 10.35 -2.28 36.03
N ARG A 97 11.13 -1.32 35.53
CA ARG A 97 11.97 -0.46 36.39
C ARG A 97 11.14 0.37 37.38
N ALA A 98 9.99 0.86 36.95
CA ALA A 98 9.05 1.57 37.82
C ALA A 98 8.43 0.66 38.88
N ALA A 99 8.12 -0.60 38.54
CA ALA A 99 7.64 -1.60 39.49
C ALA A 99 8.74 -2.00 40.49
N GLU A 100 9.98 -2.17 40.06
CA GLU A 100 11.13 -2.45 40.92
C GLU A 100 11.45 -1.27 41.86
N ARG A 101 11.32 -0.02 41.40
CA ARG A 101 11.44 1.17 42.25
C ARG A 101 10.31 1.31 43.27
N LYS A 102 9.13 0.75 43.00
CA LYS A 102 7.96 0.77 43.91
C LYS A 102 7.90 -0.45 44.83
N ALA A 103 8.72 -1.48 44.62
CA ALA A 103 8.78 -2.62 45.51
C ALA A 103 9.32 -2.14 46.88
N PRO A 104 8.55 -2.29 47.98
CA PRO A 104 8.99 -1.84 49.28
C PRO A 104 10.21 -2.68 49.71
N ALA A 105 11.18 -2.02 50.33
CA ALA A 105 12.28 -2.70 51.03
C ALA A 105 11.66 -3.79 51.93
N ARG A 106 11.95 -5.06 51.63
CA ARG A 106 11.47 -6.21 52.41
C ARG A 106 11.87 -5.99 53.87
N PRO A 107 10.93 -5.99 54.84
CA PRO A 107 11.30 -6.03 56.24
C PRO A 107 11.94 -7.39 56.52
N ALA A 108 13.13 -7.37 57.11
CA ALA A 108 13.85 -8.53 57.59
C ALA A 108 13.16 -9.12 58.83
N LEU A 109 12.05 -9.83 58.67
CA LEU A 109 11.37 -10.54 59.75
C LEU A 109 10.60 -11.72 59.16
N GLU A 110 11.18 -12.92 59.19
CA GLU A 110 10.47 -14.22 59.30
C GLU A 110 11.48 -15.37 59.14
N ALA A 111 12.03 -15.83 60.27
CA ALA A 111 12.62 -17.16 60.38
C ALA A 111 11.84 -17.88 61.50
N PRO A 112 10.97 -18.86 61.20
CA PRO A 112 10.40 -19.71 62.23
C PRO A 112 11.31 -20.93 62.41
N MET A 113 12.09 -20.95 63.48
CA MET A 113 12.57 -22.22 64.05
C MET A 113 11.42 -22.82 64.85
N SER A 114 10.77 -23.82 64.27
CA SER A 114 9.86 -24.74 64.96
C SER A 114 10.31 -26.16 64.70
N THR A 115 10.73 -26.86 65.76
CA THR A 115 10.73 -28.31 66.02
C THR A 115 11.62 -28.50 67.25
N ALA A 116 11.24 -29.15 68.35
CA ALA A 116 10.15 -30.07 68.61
C ALA A 116 9.88 -30.13 70.12
N LEU A 117 8.61 -30.28 70.51
CA LEU A 117 8.18 -30.89 71.78
C LEU A 117 8.35 -32.43 71.64
N PRO A 118 8.49 -33.24 72.72
CA PRO A 118 7.42 -33.38 73.73
C PRO A 118 7.89 -33.58 75.18
N ALA A 119 7.07 -33.11 76.13
CA ALA A 119 6.98 -33.66 77.49
C ALA A 119 6.23 -35.02 77.42
N PRO A 120 6.30 -35.98 78.38
CA PRO A 120 5.89 -35.72 79.78
C PRO A 120 6.43 -36.65 80.90
N SER A 121 6.19 -36.21 82.15
CA SER A 121 5.93 -37.01 83.38
C SER A 121 7.09 -37.85 83.94
N GLU A 122 7.28 -38.09 85.25
CA GLU A 122 6.42 -38.14 86.43
C GLU A 122 7.29 -37.92 87.69
N ARG A 123 6.66 -37.37 88.75
CA ARG A 123 6.93 -37.48 90.20
C ARG A 123 8.16 -36.83 90.84
#